data_AF-A0A9W3C6D3-F1
#
_entry.id   AF-A0A9W3C6D3-F1
#
_cell.length_a   1.000
_cell.length_b   1.000
_cell.length_c   1.000
_cell.angle_alpha   90.00
_cell.angle_beta   90.00
_cell.angle_gamma   90.00
#
_symmetry.space_group_name_H-M   'P 1'
#
loop_
_entity.id
_entity.type
_entity.pdbx_description
1 polymer ?
#
loop_
_entity_poly.entity_id
_entity_poly.type
_entity_poly.pdbx_seq_one_letter_code
_entity_poly.pdbx_strand_id
1 'polypeptide(L)'
;MATNLQDEAFHDGIGEVFHISTLDWLNQPDLVAIYDRHHAIPLPLSIEKLGPGPIEEGIFLYARLRMRDHFEWDDVNEERRRNCRTGRTPAGAQVTHTEATLTMEDGHLFTRRNYHRGPNPFCLVHYLIRPPPVVNDESEDDGGGDEDESEDDGSGDEDESEDDGGGDEDESEDDGGGDEDESEDDGDAAEAGDGDAAEAGDGDAAEAGDGSEQDSTESEDDFKGDPDYDPNLDEQLDASNHSIGYLREEALTRDSVKKEKFFGVVLLIDRFINSCEAGQIRFATEKFVTLYKDPVQGVAPLLSAVRKVQVSAKCFTALHPDCLQLCLQAKCYEAGFSILSDDILEVDQPRDLYLYCYYGGMICIGLKRFQKASELLYNVVTAPMFQLNAIALEGYKKYILVTLIHSGQFTGSLPKCASTAAQRHLKSGCMPYSEVGNRYNDGKISELEAVAVAHSSDFEKDNNIGLVKQAVTSLYKRNILRLTQKYLTLSLQDIAQLANAKEAEMHVLQMIQEGQIHALINQKDGMVRFLEDPEQYKTSEMMIEVTDSVIQRTIGLSKNLLAMDESLSCDPLYLGKVGRERQKYDFGDGFDTVPQKFSM
;
A
#
# COMPACT_ATOMS: atom_id res chain seq x y z
N MET A 1 2.94 -14.74 -53.02
CA MET A 1 2.40 -14.10 -51.82
C MET A 1 3.38 -14.28 -50.67
N ALA A 2 3.61 -13.24 -49.87
CA ALA A 2 4.27 -13.40 -48.58
C ALA A 2 3.32 -14.17 -47.66
N THR A 3 3.80 -15.21 -46.99
CA THR A 3 2.98 -16.01 -46.07
C THR A 3 3.28 -15.55 -44.66
N ASN A 4 2.32 -14.88 -44.05
CA ASN A 4 2.40 -14.52 -42.64
C ASN A 4 2.14 -15.76 -41.79
N LEU A 5 3.14 -16.20 -41.03
CA LEU A 5 3.01 -17.35 -40.15
C LEU A 5 2.01 -17.12 -39.01
N GLN A 6 1.67 -15.87 -38.69
CA GLN A 6 0.65 -15.58 -37.67
C GLN A 6 -0.79 -15.87 -38.15
N ASP A 7 -1.03 -15.90 -39.46
CA ASP A 7 -2.36 -16.16 -40.04
C ASP A 7 -2.62 -17.66 -40.28
N GLU A 8 -1.60 -18.50 -40.10
CA GLU A 8 -1.66 -19.94 -40.34
C GLU A 8 -2.17 -20.70 -39.10
N ALA A 9 -3.07 -21.67 -39.32
CA ALA A 9 -3.60 -22.49 -38.24
C ALA A 9 -2.65 -23.65 -37.91
N PHE A 10 -1.90 -23.53 -36.82
CA PHE A 10 -1.06 -24.60 -36.28
C PHE A 10 -1.79 -25.39 -35.19
N HIS A 11 -1.74 -26.72 -35.28
CA HIS A 11 -2.36 -27.63 -34.30
C HIS A 11 -1.38 -28.15 -33.24
N ASP A 12 -0.19 -27.57 -33.19
CA ASP A 12 0.87 -27.85 -32.24
C ASP A 12 1.29 -26.58 -31.48
N GLY A 13 2.09 -26.74 -30.43
CA GLY A 13 2.45 -25.65 -29.50
C GLY A 13 3.19 -24.46 -30.12
N ILE A 14 3.57 -24.52 -31.40
CA ILE A 14 4.16 -23.38 -32.10
C ILE A 14 3.15 -22.25 -32.39
N GLY A 15 1.85 -22.58 -32.44
CA GLY A 15 0.79 -21.58 -32.64
C GLY A 15 0.76 -20.52 -31.53
N GLU A 16 1.06 -20.93 -30.29
CA GLU A 16 1.15 -20.01 -29.14
C GLU A 16 2.32 -19.03 -29.30
N VAL A 17 3.46 -19.50 -29.82
CA VAL A 17 4.63 -18.65 -30.11
C VAL A 17 4.30 -17.59 -31.15
N PHE A 18 3.58 -17.94 -32.22
CA PHE A 18 3.15 -16.96 -33.21
C PHE A 18 2.09 -16.01 -32.67
N HIS A 19 1.22 -16.44 -31.76
CA HIS A 19 0.27 -15.55 -31.10
C HIS A 19 0.98 -14.50 -30.22
N ILE A 20 1.92 -14.93 -29.36
CA ILE A 20 2.71 -14.03 -28.50
C ILE A 20 3.49 -13.02 -29.35
N SER A 21 3.98 -13.44 -30.51
CA SER A 21 4.73 -12.56 -31.40
C SER A 21 3.94 -11.39 -31.98
N THR A 22 2.61 -11.39 -31.91
CA THR A 22 1.79 -10.23 -32.30
C THR A 22 1.90 -9.07 -31.29
N LEU A 23 2.33 -9.35 -30.06
CA LEU A 23 2.39 -8.38 -28.97
C LEU A 23 3.81 -7.86 -28.70
N ASP A 24 4.83 -8.71 -28.85
CA ASP A 24 6.22 -8.32 -28.59
C ASP A 24 7.25 -9.14 -29.39
N TRP A 25 8.52 -8.75 -29.31
CA TRP A 25 9.63 -9.47 -29.93
C TRP A 25 9.85 -10.85 -29.30
N LEU A 26 10.15 -11.82 -30.16
CA LEU A 26 10.46 -13.19 -29.76
C LEU A 26 11.77 -13.28 -28.96
N ASN A 27 11.75 -14.05 -27.88
CA ASN A 27 12.93 -14.34 -27.06
C ASN A 27 13.79 -15.48 -27.67
N GLN A 28 14.95 -15.77 -27.08
CA GLN A 28 15.85 -16.82 -27.58
C GLN A 28 15.21 -18.23 -27.62
N PRO A 29 14.55 -18.72 -26.55
CA PRO A 29 13.81 -19.98 -26.59
C PRO A 29 12.80 -20.08 -27.73
N ASP A 30 12.00 -19.03 -27.94
CA ASP A 30 10.96 -19.01 -28.96
C ASP A 30 11.56 -19.07 -30.37
N LEU A 31 12.62 -18.28 -30.61
CA LEU A 31 13.35 -18.29 -31.88
C LEU A 31 13.96 -19.67 -32.15
N VAL A 32 14.59 -20.29 -31.15
CA VAL A 32 15.15 -21.64 -31.26
C VAL A 32 14.05 -22.65 -31.58
N ALA A 33 12.90 -22.58 -30.89
CA ALA A 33 11.77 -23.44 -31.12
C ALA A 33 11.22 -23.34 -32.55
N ILE A 34 11.10 -22.13 -33.12
CA ILE A 34 10.68 -21.93 -34.52
C ILE A 34 11.67 -22.59 -35.49
N TYR A 35 12.97 -22.40 -35.30
CA TYR A 35 13.99 -22.98 -36.16
C TYR A 35 14.04 -24.52 -36.06
N ASP A 36 13.96 -25.07 -34.84
CA ASP A 36 13.93 -26.52 -34.62
C ASP A 36 12.66 -27.15 -35.19
N ARG A 37 11.53 -26.47 -35.01
CA ARG A 37 10.24 -26.88 -35.57
C ARG A 37 10.26 -26.87 -37.10
N HIS A 38 10.78 -25.82 -37.73
CA HIS A 38 10.89 -25.77 -39.20
C HIS A 38 11.76 -26.90 -39.74
N HIS A 39 12.82 -27.28 -39.01
CA HIS A 39 13.67 -28.41 -39.39
C HIS A 39 12.95 -29.76 -39.27
N ALA A 40 12.11 -29.94 -38.25
CA ALA A 40 11.33 -31.18 -38.06
C ALA A 40 10.13 -31.29 -39.00
N ILE A 41 9.38 -30.20 -39.16
CA ILE A 41 8.18 -30.09 -39.97
C ILE A 41 8.22 -28.72 -40.68
N PRO A 42 8.38 -28.66 -42.00
CA PRO A 42 8.53 -27.40 -42.73
C PRO A 42 7.35 -26.45 -42.54
N LEU A 43 7.65 -25.24 -42.08
CA LEU A 43 6.74 -24.08 -42.10
C LEU A 43 6.67 -23.50 -43.53
N PRO A 44 5.53 -22.89 -43.92
CA PRO A 44 5.41 -22.28 -45.23
C PRO A 44 6.42 -21.15 -45.41
N LEU A 45 7.06 -21.12 -46.57
CA LEU A 45 8.08 -20.13 -46.92
C LEU A 45 7.46 -18.99 -47.73
N SER A 46 7.82 -17.77 -47.36
CA SER A 46 7.48 -16.57 -48.11
C SER A 46 8.28 -16.50 -49.40
N ILE A 47 7.57 -16.37 -50.53
CA ILE A 47 8.16 -16.35 -51.88
C ILE A 47 8.35 -14.90 -52.37
N GLU A 48 7.56 -13.96 -51.87
CA GLU A 48 7.60 -12.55 -52.25
C GLU A 48 8.22 -11.67 -51.16
N LYS A 49 8.89 -10.61 -51.59
CA LYS A 49 9.41 -9.57 -50.72
C LYS A 49 8.30 -8.58 -50.37
N LEU A 50 8.26 -8.15 -49.11
CA LEU A 50 7.32 -7.13 -48.64
C LEU A 50 7.72 -5.72 -49.12
N GLY A 51 6.74 -4.81 -49.17
CA GLY A 51 6.91 -3.39 -49.50
C GLY A 51 6.93 -3.05 -51.01
N PRO A 52 6.92 -1.74 -51.37
CA PRO A 52 6.95 -0.55 -50.50
C PRO A 52 5.60 -0.15 -49.88
N GLY A 53 4.52 -0.90 -50.13
CA GLY A 53 3.25 -0.76 -49.41
C GLY A 53 2.30 -1.92 -49.72
N PRO A 54 1.19 -2.10 -48.96
CA PRO A 54 0.92 -1.56 -47.62
C PRO A 54 1.92 -2.09 -46.56
N ILE A 55 2.01 -1.39 -45.43
CA ILE A 55 2.76 -1.88 -44.26
C ILE A 55 1.97 -3.03 -43.65
N GLU A 56 2.61 -4.19 -43.52
CA GLU A 56 2.01 -5.40 -42.95
C GLU A 56 2.85 -5.84 -41.75
N GLU A 57 2.19 -6.02 -40.61
CA GLU A 57 2.76 -6.68 -39.44
C GLU A 57 2.76 -8.19 -39.65
N GLY A 58 3.75 -8.87 -39.09
CA GLY A 58 3.77 -10.32 -39.18
C GLY A 58 5.14 -10.97 -39.08
N ILE A 59 5.11 -12.28 -39.07
CA ILE A 59 6.30 -13.13 -39.11
C ILE A 59 6.36 -13.88 -40.42
N PHE A 60 7.49 -13.79 -41.08
CA PHE A 60 7.72 -14.35 -42.40
C PHE A 60 9.02 -15.15 -42.41
N LEU A 61 8.98 -16.33 -43.02
CA LEU A 61 10.15 -17.19 -43.13
C LEU A 61 10.64 -17.25 -44.59
N TYR A 62 11.93 -16.95 -44.80
CA TYR A 62 12.52 -16.88 -46.13
C TYR A 62 13.65 -17.89 -46.29
N ALA A 63 13.78 -18.48 -47.49
CA ALA A 63 14.83 -19.46 -47.83
C ALA A 63 16.24 -18.88 -48.04
N ARG A 64 16.49 -17.63 -47.67
CA ARG A 64 17.80 -16.98 -47.81
C ARG A 64 18.31 -16.56 -46.45
N LEU A 65 19.59 -16.83 -46.16
CA LEU A 65 20.33 -16.35 -44.97
C LEU A 65 20.18 -14.86 -44.67
N ARG A 66 19.88 -14.03 -45.68
CA ARG A 66 19.60 -12.60 -45.51
C ARG A 66 18.47 -12.18 -46.44
N MET A 67 17.39 -11.71 -45.84
CA MET A 67 16.24 -11.13 -46.54
C MET A 67 16.47 -9.62 -46.79
N ARG A 68 15.90 -9.12 -47.89
CA ARG A 68 15.77 -7.68 -48.18
C ARG A 68 14.38 -7.44 -48.74
N ASP A 69 13.62 -6.56 -48.11
CA ASP A 69 12.34 -6.04 -48.57
C ASP A 69 12.54 -4.78 -49.43
N HIS A 70 11.43 -4.15 -49.80
CA HIS A 70 11.36 -2.96 -50.65
C HIS A 70 11.04 -1.67 -49.88
N PHE A 71 11.03 -1.70 -48.55
CA PHE A 71 10.81 -0.50 -47.74
C PHE A 71 12.07 0.39 -47.70
N GLU A 72 11.84 1.70 -47.63
CA GLU A 72 12.90 2.72 -47.52
C GLU A 72 13.19 2.99 -46.03
N TRP A 73 14.08 2.22 -45.44
CA TRP A 73 14.43 2.30 -44.02
C TRP A 73 15.33 3.49 -43.69
N ASP A 74 15.28 3.97 -42.44
CA ASP A 74 16.14 5.04 -41.96
C ASP A 74 17.63 4.68 -42.04
N ASP A 75 18.47 5.64 -42.45
CA ASP A 75 19.92 5.42 -42.59
C ASP A 75 20.59 5.34 -41.21
N VAL A 76 21.51 4.38 -41.04
CA VAL A 76 22.24 4.15 -39.78
C VAL A 76 23.71 4.54 -39.95
N ASN A 77 24.28 5.27 -38.98
CA ASN A 77 25.67 5.77 -38.95
C ASN A 77 26.74 4.68 -38.69
N GLU A 78 26.50 3.40 -39.04
CA GLU A 78 27.41 2.27 -38.78
C GLU A 78 27.96 1.66 -40.10
N GLU A 79 29.16 1.06 -40.07
CA GLU A 79 29.85 0.49 -41.26
C GLU A 79 29.07 -0.63 -42.00
N ARG A 80 28.02 -1.19 -41.41
CA ARG A 80 27.18 -2.22 -42.05
C ARG A 80 26.10 -1.59 -42.94
N ARG A 81 26.17 -1.87 -44.26
CA ARG A 81 25.13 -1.66 -45.30
C ARG A 81 23.95 -0.74 -44.88
N ARG A 82 24.23 0.57 -44.82
CA ARG A 82 23.39 1.78 -44.80
C ARG A 82 22.09 1.83 -43.99
N ASN A 83 21.35 0.76 -43.67
CA ASN A 83 19.99 0.89 -43.11
C ASN A 83 19.63 -0.22 -42.09
N CYS A 84 20.62 -0.81 -41.39
CA CYS A 84 20.36 -1.80 -40.33
C CYS A 84 21.35 -1.71 -39.17
N ARG A 85 20.86 -1.76 -37.93
CA ARG A 85 21.66 -1.90 -36.70
C ARG A 85 21.75 -3.37 -36.27
N THR A 86 22.86 -3.78 -35.66
CA THR A 86 22.95 -5.10 -35.03
C THR A 86 22.41 -5.02 -33.61
N GLY A 87 21.42 -5.84 -33.26
CA GLY A 87 20.84 -5.83 -31.92
C GLY A 87 21.81 -6.37 -30.87
N ARG A 88 21.70 -5.89 -29.61
CA ARG A 88 22.46 -6.43 -28.47
C ARG A 88 22.18 -7.93 -28.36
N THR A 89 23.21 -8.73 -28.55
CA THR A 89 23.13 -10.19 -28.53
C THR A 89 23.81 -10.70 -27.26
N PRO A 90 23.13 -11.40 -26.35
CA PRO A 90 23.74 -11.99 -25.16
C PRO A 90 24.90 -12.94 -25.53
N ALA A 91 25.93 -12.99 -24.70
CA ALA A 91 27.03 -13.94 -24.88
C ALA A 91 26.50 -15.38 -24.90
N GLY A 92 26.76 -16.12 -25.98
CA GLY A 92 26.27 -17.50 -26.17
C GLY A 92 24.87 -17.63 -26.80
N ALA A 93 24.25 -16.55 -27.28
CA ALA A 93 22.97 -16.62 -27.99
C ALA A 93 23.07 -17.48 -29.26
N GLN A 94 22.09 -18.37 -29.45
CA GLN A 94 22.04 -19.25 -30.62
C GLN A 94 21.50 -18.52 -31.86
N VAL A 95 20.64 -17.52 -31.67
CA VAL A 95 20.03 -16.74 -32.74
C VAL A 95 20.37 -15.25 -32.56
N THR A 96 20.98 -14.65 -33.58
CA THR A 96 21.32 -13.22 -33.60
C THR A 96 20.30 -12.44 -34.43
N HIS A 97 20.24 -11.11 -34.32
CA HIS A 97 19.35 -10.33 -35.19
C HIS A 97 19.92 -8.97 -35.62
N THR A 98 19.39 -8.48 -36.74
CA THR A 98 19.61 -7.12 -37.24
C THR A 98 18.27 -6.41 -37.35
N GLU A 99 18.21 -5.15 -36.90
CA GLU A 99 17.00 -4.34 -36.89
C GLU A 99 17.08 -3.14 -37.84
N ALA A 100 15.93 -2.72 -38.36
CA ALA A 100 15.76 -1.52 -39.18
C ALA A 100 14.42 -0.87 -38.83
N THR A 101 14.37 0.46 -38.82
CA THR A 101 13.20 1.23 -38.40
C THR A 101 12.81 2.23 -39.48
N LEU A 102 11.51 2.44 -39.63
CA LEU A 102 10.87 3.43 -40.49
C LEU A 102 9.89 4.22 -39.63
N THR A 103 9.96 5.54 -39.70
CA THR A 103 8.99 6.42 -39.03
C THR A 103 7.77 6.63 -39.94
N MET A 104 6.57 6.30 -39.45
CA MET A 104 5.31 6.46 -40.17
C MET A 104 4.78 7.90 -40.06
N GLU A 105 3.88 8.31 -40.97
CA GLU A 105 3.31 9.68 -40.99
C GLU A 105 2.57 10.05 -39.70
N ASP A 106 2.05 9.06 -38.97
CA ASP A 106 1.30 9.21 -37.71
C ASP A 106 2.19 9.15 -36.45
N GLY A 107 3.51 9.11 -36.63
CA GLY A 107 4.50 9.05 -35.55
C GLY A 107 4.78 7.63 -35.02
N HIS A 108 4.08 6.60 -35.48
CA HIS A 108 4.39 5.21 -35.11
C HIS A 108 5.72 4.77 -35.74
N LEU A 109 6.41 3.86 -35.06
CA LEU A 109 7.65 3.27 -35.54
C LEU A 109 7.38 1.88 -36.12
N PHE A 110 7.55 1.73 -37.43
CA PHE A 110 7.54 0.44 -38.10
C PHE A 110 8.94 -0.16 -38.03
N THR A 111 9.10 -1.27 -37.31
CA THR A 111 10.41 -1.89 -37.09
C THR A 111 10.45 -3.30 -37.64
N ARG A 112 11.56 -3.66 -38.28
CA ARG A 112 11.86 -5.01 -38.76
C ARG A 112 13.01 -5.61 -37.99
N ARG A 113 12.88 -6.86 -37.54
CA ARG A 113 13.99 -7.72 -37.08
C ARG A 113 14.19 -8.92 -38.00
N ASN A 114 15.42 -9.06 -38.51
CA ASN A 114 15.86 -10.26 -39.21
C ASN A 114 16.66 -11.14 -38.25
N TYR A 115 16.15 -12.33 -37.93
CA TYR A 115 16.79 -13.29 -37.05
C TYR A 115 17.62 -14.31 -37.84
N HIS A 116 18.85 -14.56 -37.39
CA HIS A 116 19.84 -15.41 -38.05
C HIS A 116 20.41 -16.44 -37.05
N ARG A 117 20.24 -17.73 -37.33
CA ARG A 117 20.76 -18.84 -36.51
C ARG A 117 21.85 -19.60 -37.25
N GLY A 118 23.12 -19.40 -36.90
CA GLY A 118 24.25 -20.15 -37.47
C GLY A 118 24.22 -20.25 -39.02
N PRO A 119 24.79 -21.32 -39.62
CA PRO A 119 24.76 -21.55 -41.06
C PRO A 119 23.43 -22.19 -41.52
N ASN A 120 22.28 -21.62 -41.15
CA ASN A 120 20.97 -22.13 -41.55
C ASN A 120 20.51 -21.47 -42.88
N PRO A 121 20.02 -22.19 -43.89
CA PRO A 121 19.58 -21.58 -45.15
C PRO A 121 18.42 -20.59 -45.02
N PHE A 122 17.70 -20.57 -43.90
CA PHE A 122 16.52 -19.74 -43.68
C PHE A 122 16.81 -18.48 -42.86
N CYS A 123 16.04 -17.43 -43.10
CA CYS A 123 15.99 -16.20 -42.28
C CYS A 123 14.54 -15.95 -41.86
N LEU A 124 14.32 -15.82 -40.55
CA LEU A 124 13.05 -15.42 -39.98
C LEU A 124 13.01 -13.89 -39.90
N VAL A 125 11.94 -13.28 -40.39
CA VAL A 125 11.75 -11.83 -40.42
C VAL A 125 10.48 -11.49 -39.66
N HIS A 126 10.56 -10.52 -38.75
CA HIS A 126 9.44 -10.10 -37.92
C HIS A 126 9.26 -8.58 -38.05
N TYR A 127 8.06 -8.16 -38.42
CA TYR A 127 7.64 -6.77 -38.54
C TYR A 127 6.63 -6.41 -37.44
N LEU A 128 6.87 -5.31 -36.73
CA LEU A 128 5.99 -4.77 -35.70
C LEU A 128 5.86 -3.24 -35.84
N ILE A 129 4.64 -2.73 -35.62
CA ILE A 129 4.35 -1.31 -35.48
C ILE A 129 4.29 -0.99 -33.97
N ARG A 130 5.05 0.02 -33.57
CA ARG A 130 5.08 0.48 -32.17
C ARG A 130 4.54 1.89 -32.05
N PRO A 131 3.85 2.22 -30.94
CA PRO A 131 3.47 3.59 -30.66
C PRO A 131 4.72 4.49 -30.61
N PRO A 132 4.57 5.80 -30.88
CA PRO A 132 5.66 6.75 -30.74
C PRO A 132 6.30 6.63 -29.35
N PRO A 133 7.64 6.67 -29.24
CA PRO A 133 8.30 6.68 -27.94
C PRO A 133 7.78 7.86 -27.12
N VAL A 134 7.32 7.58 -25.90
CA VAL A 134 6.93 8.63 -24.96
C VAL A 134 8.18 9.42 -24.63
N VAL A 135 8.21 10.69 -25.02
CA VAL A 135 9.26 11.62 -24.62
C VAL A 135 9.09 11.85 -23.13
N ASN A 136 9.76 11.02 -22.32
CA ASN A 136 9.99 11.35 -20.93
C ASN A 136 11.08 12.43 -20.94
N ASP A 137 10.68 13.66 -20.63
CA ASP A 137 11.56 14.83 -20.49
C ASP A 137 12.36 14.75 -19.17
N GLU A 138 12.98 13.60 -18.93
CA GLU A 138 13.90 13.33 -17.82
C GLU A 138 15.22 12.86 -18.42
N SER A 139 16.00 13.83 -18.92
CA SER A 139 17.42 13.63 -19.16
C SER A 139 18.14 13.59 -17.81
N GLU A 140 18.17 12.42 -17.19
CA GLU A 140 19.25 12.09 -16.26
C GLU A 140 20.49 11.71 -17.08
N ASP A 141 21.49 12.55 -16.87
CA ASP A 141 22.88 12.42 -17.24
C ASP A 141 23.42 11.06 -16.73
N ASP A 142 23.59 10.10 -17.63
CA ASP A 142 24.35 8.88 -17.37
C ASP A 142 25.45 8.75 -18.42
N GLY A 143 26.42 9.66 -18.31
CA GLY A 143 27.73 9.56 -18.94
C GLY A 143 28.53 8.40 -18.36
N GLY A 144 28.19 7.18 -18.77
CA GLY A 144 29.01 5.98 -18.57
C GLY A 144 30.03 5.85 -19.70
N GLY A 145 31.12 6.59 -19.59
CA GLY A 145 32.27 6.52 -20.50
C GLY A 145 33.08 5.24 -20.31
N ASP A 146 33.54 4.74 -21.46
CA ASP A 146 34.40 3.59 -21.71
C ASP A 146 35.63 3.48 -20.77
N GLU A 147 35.78 2.34 -20.11
CA GLU A 147 37.09 1.86 -19.63
C GLU A 147 37.67 0.92 -20.69
N ASP A 148 38.45 1.48 -21.62
CA ASP A 148 39.35 0.70 -22.48
C ASP A 148 40.78 0.79 -21.92
N GLU A 149 41.30 -0.39 -21.59
CA GLU A 149 42.72 -0.65 -21.35
C GLU A 149 43.52 -0.36 -22.63
N SER A 150 44.55 0.49 -22.54
CA SER A 150 45.66 0.46 -23.48
C SER A 150 46.99 0.70 -22.77
N GLU A 151 47.88 -0.25 -22.97
CA GLU A 151 49.31 -0.20 -22.64
C GLU A 151 50.06 0.84 -23.49
N ASP A 152 51.19 1.29 -22.92
CA ASP A 152 52.46 1.63 -23.56
C ASP A 152 52.88 3.12 -23.75
N ASP A 153 54.19 3.31 -23.53
CA ASP A 153 55.11 4.45 -23.66
C ASP A 153 54.85 5.71 -22.78
N GLY A 154 55.84 6.46 -22.25
CA GLY A 154 57.28 6.52 -22.42
C GLY A 154 57.69 8.00 -22.47
N SER A 155 58.65 8.42 -21.63
CA SER A 155 59.24 9.79 -21.52
C SER A 155 58.32 10.88 -20.95
N GLY A 156 58.75 11.90 -20.21
CA GLY A 156 60.06 12.40 -19.79
C GLY A 156 59.85 13.83 -19.29
N ASP A 157 60.50 14.17 -18.17
CA ASP A 157 61.02 15.48 -17.77
C ASP A 157 60.16 16.77 -17.71
N GLU A 158 60.35 17.42 -16.55
CA GLU A 158 60.58 18.85 -16.31
C GLU A 158 59.40 19.83 -16.05
N ASP A 159 59.49 20.37 -14.82
CA ASP A 159 59.44 21.80 -14.44
C ASP A 159 58.09 22.51 -14.29
N GLU A 160 57.78 22.89 -13.03
CA GLU A 160 57.76 24.28 -12.51
C GLU A 160 56.35 24.87 -12.71
N SER A 161 55.71 25.64 -11.83
CA SER A 161 55.95 26.34 -10.57
C SER A 161 54.52 26.83 -10.17
N GLU A 162 54.14 27.08 -8.93
CA GLU A 162 54.25 28.35 -8.20
C GLU A 162 53.26 28.26 -7.02
N ASP A 163 53.64 28.87 -5.89
CA ASP A 163 52.81 29.63 -4.93
C ASP A 163 51.53 29.02 -4.32
N ASP A 164 51.19 29.23 -3.05
CA ASP A 164 51.67 30.19 -2.07
C ASP A 164 51.36 29.63 -0.68
N GLY A 165 52.28 29.78 0.25
CA GLY A 165 52.09 29.48 1.66
C GLY A 165 51.68 30.73 2.41
N GLY A 166 50.73 30.62 3.34
CA GLY A 166 50.43 31.75 4.21
C GLY A 166 49.40 31.47 5.30
N GLY A 167 49.89 31.35 6.54
CA GLY A 167 49.36 32.15 7.65
C GLY A 167 48.39 31.45 8.60
N ASP A 168 48.96 30.84 9.65
CA ASP A 168 48.33 30.76 10.97
C ASP A 168 48.32 32.15 11.62
N GLU A 169 47.18 32.61 12.14
CA GLU A 169 47.12 33.59 13.23
C GLU A 169 46.01 33.19 14.22
N ASP A 170 46.44 32.73 15.39
CA ASP A 170 45.70 32.73 16.64
C ASP A 170 45.39 34.18 17.04
N GLU A 171 44.16 34.52 17.45
CA GLU A 171 43.93 35.49 18.54
C GLU A 171 42.65 35.16 19.32
N SER A 172 42.85 35.00 20.62
CA SER A 172 41.88 35.00 21.70
C SER A 172 41.34 36.40 21.97
N GLU A 173 40.05 36.57 22.26
CA GLU A 173 39.59 37.62 23.18
C GLU A 173 38.41 37.15 24.05
N ASP A 174 38.59 37.53 25.31
CA ASP A 174 37.81 37.39 26.53
C ASP A 174 36.80 38.56 26.58
N ASP A 175 35.56 38.33 27.05
CA ASP A 175 34.80 39.39 27.71
C ASP A 175 33.66 38.81 28.56
N GLY A 176 33.63 39.23 29.83
CA GLY A 176 32.72 38.78 30.86
C GLY A 176 31.56 39.75 31.18
N GLY A 177 30.92 39.48 32.33
CA GLY A 177 29.83 40.26 32.96
C GLY A 177 28.53 39.45 32.97
N GLY A 178 28.02 38.94 34.11
CA GLY A 178 27.45 39.68 35.27
C GLY A 178 25.94 39.88 35.01
N ASP A 179 24.96 39.63 35.87
CA ASP A 179 24.86 39.40 37.31
C ASP A 179 23.51 38.72 37.60
N GLU A 180 23.44 38.03 38.75
CA GLU A 180 22.39 38.03 39.79
C GLU A 180 20.89 38.04 39.40
N ASP A 181 20.13 37.04 39.87
CA ASP A 181 19.13 37.28 40.93
C ASP A 181 18.56 35.98 41.53
N GLU A 182 18.57 35.98 42.85
CA GLU A 182 18.06 34.97 43.77
C GLU A 182 16.53 35.10 43.94
N SER A 183 15.84 33.99 44.18
CA SER A 183 14.78 33.95 45.21
C SER A 183 14.47 32.50 45.60
N GLU A 184 14.92 32.17 46.80
CA GLU A 184 14.37 31.13 47.66
C GLU A 184 12.98 31.58 48.16
N ASP A 185 12.02 30.67 48.26
CA ASP A 185 11.17 30.63 49.46
C ASP A 185 10.62 29.22 49.70
N ASP A 186 10.73 28.82 50.96
CA ASP A 186 10.43 27.55 51.59
C ASP A 186 8.94 27.42 51.94
N GLY A 187 8.46 26.21 52.26
CA GLY A 187 7.13 26.08 52.85
C GLY A 187 6.55 24.69 53.08
N ASP A 188 7.36 23.77 53.58
CA ASP A 188 7.12 22.65 54.50
C ASP A 188 5.70 22.08 54.83
N ALA A 189 5.73 20.75 54.99
CA ALA A 189 5.13 19.93 56.07
C ALA A 189 3.77 19.19 55.93
N ALA A 190 3.90 17.85 56.07
CA ALA A 190 3.21 16.96 57.04
C ALA A 190 2.19 15.90 56.53
N GLU A 191 2.69 14.65 56.49
CA GLU A 191 2.26 13.47 57.29
C GLU A 191 0.78 13.02 57.31
N ALA A 192 0.55 11.81 56.78
CA ALA A 192 -0.19 10.66 57.35
C ALA A 192 -0.41 9.65 56.19
N GLY A 193 -0.20 8.33 56.26
CA GLY A 193 -0.24 7.40 57.39
C GLY A 193 -1.26 6.29 57.06
N ASP A 194 -0.84 5.02 57.20
CA ASP A 194 -1.59 3.74 57.10
C ASP A 194 -1.87 3.21 55.68
N GLY A 195 -1.47 1.98 55.30
CA GLY A 195 -1.62 0.69 56.00
C GLY A 195 -2.93 0.05 55.51
N ASP A 196 -3.05 -1.18 55.01
CA ASP A 196 -2.32 -2.41 55.31
C ASP A 196 -2.69 -3.49 54.25
N ALA A 197 -1.86 -4.53 54.20
CA ALA A 197 -2.00 -5.72 53.37
C ALA A 197 -3.06 -6.72 53.92
N ALA A 198 -3.48 -7.70 53.11
CA ALA A 198 -3.44 -9.12 53.49
C ALA A 198 -4.00 -10.06 52.41
N GLU A 199 -3.32 -11.19 52.30
CA GLU A 199 -3.55 -12.35 51.46
C GLU A 199 -4.67 -13.29 51.93
N ALA A 200 -5.08 -14.16 50.99
CA ALA A 200 -5.35 -15.61 51.08
C ALA A 200 -6.24 -16.23 52.18
N GLY A 201 -7.08 -17.18 51.76
CA GLY A 201 -7.64 -18.20 52.64
C GLY A 201 -8.71 -19.10 51.99
N ASP A 202 -8.29 -20.31 51.62
CA ASP A 202 -9.12 -21.50 51.36
C ASP A 202 -10.08 -21.82 52.52
N GLY A 203 -11.19 -22.53 52.24
CA GLY A 203 -12.04 -23.09 53.29
C GLY A 203 -13.29 -23.83 52.79
N ASP A 204 -13.27 -25.14 52.99
CA ASP A 204 -14.16 -26.19 52.51
C ASP A 204 -15.44 -26.41 53.35
N ALA A 205 -16.38 -27.17 52.76
CA ALA A 205 -17.32 -28.12 53.39
C ALA A 205 -18.66 -27.72 54.08
N ALA A 206 -19.69 -28.51 53.68
CA ALA A 206 -20.82 -29.08 54.44
C ALA A 206 -21.98 -28.16 54.94
N GLU A 207 -23.20 -28.63 55.21
CA GLU A 207 -24.13 -29.65 54.70
C GLU A 207 -25.48 -29.38 55.43
N ALA A 208 -26.62 -29.75 54.80
CA ALA A 208 -27.87 -30.23 55.41
C ALA A 208 -28.88 -29.30 56.17
N GLY A 209 -30.17 -29.58 55.91
CA GLY A 209 -31.37 -29.26 56.73
C GLY A 209 -32.43 -28.45 55.96
N ASP A 210 -33.33 -29.02 55.16
CA ASP A 210 -34.56 -29.80 55.47
C ASP A 210 -35.67 -29.04 56.24
N GLY A 211 -36.90 -29.08 55.70
CA GLY A 211 -38.14 -29.10 56.48
C GLY A 211 -39.20 -28.01 56.26
N SER A 212 -40.32 -28.42 55.64
CA SER A 212 -41.75 -28.05 55.89
C SER A 212 -42.23 -26.60 55.63
N GLU A 213 -43.17 -26.34 54.70
CA GLU A 213 -44.63 -26.64 54.62
C GLU A 213 -45.55 -25.52 55.16
N GLN A 214 -46.61 -25.23 54.37
CA GLN A 214 -47.86 -24.45 54.64
C GLN A 214 -47.73 -22.92 54.51
N ASP A 215 -48.24 -22.28 53.45
CA ASP A 215 -49.66 -22.08 53.04
C ASP A 215 -50.50 -21.36 54.10
N SER A 216 -50.70 -20.05 53.94
CA SER A 216 -52.04 -19.42 53.93
C SER A 216 -51.95 -17.88 53.83
N THR A 217 -52.65 -17.37 52.80
CA THR A 217 -53.49 -16.16 52.80
C THR A 217 -52.87 -14.76 52.90
N GLU A 218 -52.90 -14.08 51.75
CA GLU A 218 -53.45 -12.73 51.53
C GLU A 218 -53.15 -11.63 52.57
N SER A 219 -52.29 -10.71 52.15
CA SER A 219 -52.55 -9.28 52.31
C SER A 219 -51.97 -8.55 51.09
N GLU A 220 -52.86 -8.14 50.20
CA GLU A 220 -52.64 -7.03 49.28
C GLU A 220 -52.17 -5.82 50.09
N ASP A 221 -50.97 -5.31 49.79
CA ASP A 221 -50.62 -3.91 50.05
C ASP A 221 -49.43 -3.51 49.17
N ASP A 222 -49.80 -2.85 48.06
CA ASP A 222 -49.14 -1.69 47.47
C ASP A 222 -47.61 -1.63 47.39
N PHE A 223 -47.08 -2.14 46.28
CA PHE A 223 -46.03 -1.42 45.56
C PHE A 223 -46.65 -0.80 44.31
N LYS A 224 -46.98 0.49 44.42
CA LYS A 224 -47.30 1.38 43.30
C LYS A 224 -46.27 1.19 42.18
N GLY A 225 -46.70 0.52 41.11
CA GLY A 225 -46.09 0.72 39.80
C GLY A 225 -46.19 2.19 39.43
N ASP A 226 -45.13 2.71 38.81
CA ASP A 226 -45.07 4.06 38.27
C ASP A 226 -46.34 4.32 37.41
N PRO A 227 -47.15 5.36 37.68
CA PRO A 227 -48.47 5.54 37.05
C PRO A 227 -48.43 5.84 35.55
N ASP A 228 -47.25 5.90 34.93
CA ASP A 228 -47.04 6.18 33.50
C ASP A 228 -46.53 4.99 32.68
N TYR A 229 -46.37 3.79 33.25
CA TYR A 229 -45.97 2.62 32.46
C TYR A 229 -47.19 1.92 31.84
N ASP A 230 -47.53 2.32 30.61
CA ASP A 230 -48.51 1.63 29.76
C ASP A 230 -47.83 0.48 28.99
N PRO A 231 -48.12 -0.80 29.29
CA PRO A 231 -47.56 -1.94 28.57
C PRO A 231 -48.05 -2.07 27.11
N ASN A 232 -48.97 -1.22 26.65
CA ASN A 232 -49.43 -1.16 25.24
C ASN A 232 -48.73 -0.07 24.41
N LEU A 233 -47.74 0.64 24.94
CA LEU A 233 -47.04 1.70 24.19
C LEU A 233 -46.24 1.14 22.99
N ASP A 234 -45.73 -0.10 23.12
CA ASP A 234 -45.02 -0.86 22.08
C ASP A 234 -45.90 -1.18 20.84
N GLU A 235 -47.23 -1.28 21.00
CA GLU A 235 -48.15 -1.49 19.88
C GLU A 235 -48.57 -0.17 19.19
N GLN A 236 -48.31 0.98 19.82
CA GLN A 236 -48.69 2.30 19.30
C GLN A 236 -47.53 3.10 18.68
N LEU A 237 -46.28 2.76 19.02
CA LEU A 237 -45.11 3.41 18.47
C LEU A 237 -44.76 2.81 17.09
N ASP A 238 -44.98 3.58 16.03
CA ASP A 238 -44.52 3.20 14.69
C ASP A 238 -43.02 3.49 14.54
N ALA A 239 -42.21 2.44 14.40
CA ALA A 239 -40.75 2.53 14.25
C ALA A 239 -40.32 3.30 13.00
N SER A 240 -41.21 3.43 12.00
CA SER A 240 -40.97 4.25 10.80
C SER A 240 -41.25 5.74 11.01
N ASN A 241 -41.93 6.14 12.09
CA ASN A 241 -42.35 7.52 12.33
C ASN A 241 -41.90 8.11 13.69
N HIS A 242 -41.54 7.28 14.68
CA HIS A 242 -41.31 7.71 16.07
C HIS A 242 -39.90 7.39 16.58
N SER A 243 -38.87 8.06 16.05
CA SER A 243 -37.47 7.84 16.49
C SER A 243 -37.20 8.22 17.95
N ILE A 244 -37.83 9.28 18.46
CA ILE A 244 -37.63 9.80 19.82
C ILE A 244 -38.47 9.04 20.86
N GLY A 245 -39.61 8.45 20.46
CA GLY A 245 -40.48 7.67 21.37
C GLY A 245 -39.82 6.36 21.81
N TYR A 246 -39.29 5.60 20.85
CA TYR A 246 -38.54 4.37 21.10
C TYR A 246 -37.27 4.59 21.94
N LEU A 247 -36.51 5.67 21.66
CA LEU A 247 -35.31 6.01 22.44
C LEU A 247 -35.62 6.58 23.84
N ARG A 248 -36.86 7.07 24.08
CA ARG A 248 -37.25 7.64 25.38
C ARG A 248 -37.68 6.58 26.38
N GLU A 249 -38.31 5.50 25.93
CA GLU A 249 -38.57 4.32 26.77
C GLU A 249 -37.25 3.71 27.29
N GLU A 250 -36.19 3.82 26.48
CA GLU A 250 -34.84 3.40 26.85
C GLU A 250 -34.18 4.27 27.93
N ALA A 251 -34.39 5.60 27.88
CA ALA A 251 -33.92 6.49 28.93
C ALA A 251 -34.62 6.21 30.29
N LEU A 252 -35.86 5.71 30.26
CA LEU A 252 -36.63 5.32 31.44
C LEU A 252 -36.23 3.95 32.02
N THR A 253 -35.64 3.06 31.22
CA THR A 253 -35.11 1.77 31.69
C THR A 253 -33.66 1.85 32.21
N ARG A 254 -32.97 2.97 32.00
CA ARG A 254 -31.58 3.19 32.49
C ARG A 254 -31.43 3.11 34.01
N ASP A 255 -32.46 3.49 34.76
CA ASP A 255 -32.35 3.68 36.21
C ASP A 255 -32.75 2.45 37.05
N SER A 256 -33.25 1.34 36.48
CA SER A 256 -33.78 0.22 37.32
C SER A 256 -33.63 -1.23 36.82
N VAL A 257 -32.88 -1.54 35.76
CA VAL A 257 -32.96 -2.88 35.14
C VAL A 257 -31.99 -3.94 35.72
N LYS A 258 -32.57 -5.02 36.27
CA LYS A 258 -31.92 -6.33 36.53
C LYS A 258 -31.56 -7.05 35.20
N LYS A 259 -30.48 -7.86 35.18
CA LYS A 259 -29.92 -8.57 34.00
C LYS A 259 -30.95 -9.22 33.04
N GLU A 260 -32.09 -9.69 33.55
CA GLU A 260 -33.11 -10.41 32.76
C GLU A 260 -33.92 -9.52 31.80
N LYS A 261 -34.09 -8.22 32.04
CA LYS A 261 -34.79 -7.32 31.10
C LYS A 261 -33.86 -6.72 30.04
N PHE A 262 -32.54 -6.91 30.15
CA PHE A 262 -31.55 -6.34 29.22
C PHE A 262 -31.60 -6.99 27.82
N PHE A 263 -31.94 -8.28 27.74
CA PHE A 263 -32.07 -9.00 26.47
C PHE A 263 -33.27 -8.50 25.63
N GLY A 264 -34.36 -8.08 26.30
CA GLY A 264 -35.52 -7.48 25.64
C GLY A 264 -35.18 -6.15 24.97
N VAL A 265 -34.34 -5.33 25.62
CA VAL A 265 -33.88 -4.03 25.08
C VAL A 265 -33.03 -4.21 23.82
N VAL A 266 -32.11 -5.17 23.79
CA VAL A 266 -31.29 -5.44 22.59
C VAL A 266 -32.16 -5.90 21.41
N LEU A 267 -33.16 -6.75 21.65
CA LEU A 267 -34.11 -7.18 20.62
C LEU A 267 -35.01 -6.03 20.12
N LEU A 268 -35.42 -5.13 21.02
CA LEU A 268 -36.18 -3.93 20.66
C LEU A 268 -35.35 -3.00 19.78
N ILE A 269 -34.08 -2.78 20.12
CA ILE A 269 -33.18 -1.93 19.33
C ILE A 269 -32.89 -2.57 17.97
N ASP A 270 -32.66 -3.89 17.91
CA ASP A 270 -32.48 -4.61 16.64
C ASP A 270 -33.73 -4.52 15.76
N ARG A 271 -34.93 -4.72 16.33
CA ARG A 271 -36.20 -4.55 15.63
C ARG A 271 -36.38 -3.12 15.12
N PHE A 272 -36.03 -2.11 15.93
CA PHE A 272 -36.08 -0.71 15.54
C PHE A 272 -35.13 -0.43 14.36
N ILE A 273 -33.85 -0.81 14.48
CA ILE A 273 -32.85 -0.59 13.42
C ILE A 273 -33.28 -1.26 12.11
N ASN A 274 -33.88 -2.44 12.18
CA ASN A 274 -34.37 -3.15 11.00
C ASN A 274 -35.59 -2.46 10.36
N SER A 275 -36.45 -1.77 11.13
CA SER A 275 -37.72 -1.19 10.65
C SER A 275 -37.73 0.34 10.44
N CYS A 276 -36.83 1.10 11.06
CA CYS A 276 -36.84 2.57 11.02
C CYS A 276 -36.36 3.14 9.68
N GLU A 277 -36.60 4.43 9.41
CA GLU A 277 -36.02 5.09 8.22
C GLU A 277 -34.54 5.43 8.45
N ALA A 278 -33.70 5.37 7.41
CA ALA A 278 -32.28 5.72 7.49
C ALA A 278 -32.05 7.16 8.00
N GLY A 279 -32.94 8.09 7.64
CA GLY A 279 -32.89 9.48 8.11
C GLY A 279 -32.99 9.59 9.64
N GLN A 280 -33.79 8.74 10.28
CA GLN A 280 -33.98 8.78 11.74
C GLN A 280 -32.72 8.39 12.51
N ILE A 281 -31.95 7.44 11.96
CA ILE A 281 -30.67 7.05 12.55
C ILE A 281 -29.66 8.20 12.43
N ARG A 282 -29.63 8.90 11.28
CA ARG A 282 -28.73 10.05 11.05
C ARG A 282 -28.96 11.20 12.03
N PHE A 283 -30.20 11.45 12.44
CA PHE A 283 -30.54 12.51 13.39
C PHE A 283 -30.26 12.15 14.86
N ALA A 284 -29.95 10.89 15.18
CA ALA A 284 -29.77 10.41 16.55
C ALA A 284 -28.53 9.53 16.76
N THR A 285 -27.51 9.68 15.90
CA THR A 285 -26.23 8.94 15.91
C THR A 285 -25.62 8.80 17.32
N GLU A 286 -25.49 9.91 18.05
CA GLU A 286 -24.86 9.93 19.39
C GLU A 286 -25.63 9.11 20.43
N LYS A 287 -26.95 8.98 20.27
CA LYS A 287 -27.77 8.21 21.20
C LYS A 287 -27.46 6.73 21.03
N PHE A 288 -27.45 6.20 19.80
CA PHE A 288 -27.25 4.78 19.49
C PHE A 288 -26.02 4.13 20.12
N VAL A 289 -24.93 4.89 20.25
CA VAL A 289 -23.66 4.40 20.82
C VAL A 289 -23.76 4.23 22.34
N THR A 290 -24.49 5.12 23.01
CA THR A 290 -24.66 5.11 24.47
C THR A 290 -25.67 4.06 24.98
N LEU A 291 -26.30 3.31 24.08
CA LEU A 291 -27.35 2.33 24.40
C LEU A 291 -26.77 0.99 24.86
N TYR A 292 -25.57 0.64 24.41
CA TYR A 292 -24.97 -0.67 24.69
C TYR A 292 -24.02 -0.59 25.89
N LYS A 293 -24.41 -1.19 27.03
CA LYS A 293 -23.52 -1.37 28.20
C LYS A 293 -22.48 -2.48 27.98
N ASP A 294 -22.82 -3.52 27.22
CA ASP A 294 -21.91 -4.58 26.81
C ASP A 294 -21.49 -4.36 25.34
N PRO A 295 -20.20 -4.08 25.07
CA PRO A 295 -19.71 -3.86 23.71
C PRO A 295 -20.03 -5.00 22.75
N VAL A 296 -20.05 -6.26 23.19
CA VAL A 296 -20.27 -7.42 22.33
C VAL A 296 -21.68 -7.42 21.73
N GLN A 297 -22.67 -7.00 22.52
CA GLN A 297 -24.08 -7.01 22.11
C GLN A 297 -24.42 -5.89 21.13
N GLY A 298 -23.68 -4.78 21.17
CA GLY A 298 -23.92 -3.64 20.27
C GLY A 298 -23.30 -3.77 18.88
N VAL A 299 -22.35 -4.69 18.67
CA VAL A 299 -21.63 -4.81 17.38
C VAL A 299 -22.59 -5.11 16.24
N ALA A 300 -23.40 -6.16 16.33
CA ALA A 300 -24.28 -6.57 15.23
C ALA A 300 -25.38 -5.53 14.90
N PRO A 301 -26.08 -4.94 15.88
CA PRO A 301 -27.04 -3.87 15.62
C PRO A 301 -26.39 -2.63 15.00
N LEU A 302 -25.23 -2.20 15.50
CA LEU A 302 -24.55 -1.00 15.01
C LEU A 302 -23.98 -1.19 13.59
N LEU A 303 -23.48 -2.39 13.27
CA LEU A 303 -23.12 -2.78 11.91
C LEU A 303 -24.32 -2.70 10.96
N SER A 304 -25.50 -3.16 11.41
CA SER A 304 -26.74 -3.10 10.63
C SER A 304 -27.18 -1.64 10.41
N ALA A 305 -27.05 -0.80 11.43
CA ALA A 305 -27.32 0.63 11.35
C ALA A 305 -26.38 1.34 10.36
N VAL A 306 -25.07 1.06 10.40
CA VAL A 306 -24.09 1.61 9.45
C VAL A 306 -24.49 1.27 8.02
N ARG A 307 -24.74 -0.01 7.72
CA ARG A 307 -25.14 -0.47 6.38
C ARG A 307 -26.45 0.14 5.90
N LYS A 308 -27.38 0.42 6.81
CA LYS A 308 -28.68 1.03 6.50
C LYS A 308 -28.58 2.53 6.24
N VAL A 309 -27.69 3.22 6.95
CA VAL A 309 -27.46 4.67 6.80
C VAL A 309 -26.59 4.99 5.60
N GLN A 310 -25.67 4.09 5.25
CA GLN A 310 -24.74 4.26 4.16
C GLN A 310 -25.46 4.28 2.80
N VAL A 311 -25.35 5.40 2.07
CA VAL A 311 -25.97 5.56 0.73
C VAL A 311 -25.20 4.77 -0.33
N SER A 312 -23.89 4.71 -0.17
CA SER A 312 -22.94 4.05 -1.07
C SER A 312 -21.78 3.54 -0.23
N ALA A 313 -21.17 2.41 -0.62
CA ALA A 313 -19.98 1.87 0.04
C ALA A 313 -18.81 2.88 0.13
N LYS A 314 -18.83 3.92 -0.71
CA LYS A 314 -17.82 4.99 -0.76
C LYS A 314 -18.11 6.18 0.15
N CYS A 315 -19.32 6.24 0.71
CA CYS A 315 -19.79 7.32 1.56
C CYS A 315 -19.55 6.95 3.03
N PHE A 316 -18.76 7.78 3.70
CA PHE A 316 -18.48 7.64 5.13
C PHE A 316 -19.65 8.18 5.96
N THR A 317 -19.95 7.52 7.07
CA THR A 317 -21.03 7.95 7.99
C THR A 317 -20.47 8.16 9.39
N ALA A 318 -21.08 9.09 10.15
CA ALA A 318 -20.69 9.37 11.53
C ALA A 318 -20.73 8.15 12.47
N LEU A 319 -21.49 7.10 12.14
CA LEU A 319 -21.53 5.83 12.90
C LEU A 319 -20.30 4.92 12.72
N HIS A 320 -19.49 5.12 11.67
CA HIS A 320 -18.36 4.22 11.38
C HIS A 320 -17.32 4.21 12.50
N PRO A 321 -16.84 5.36 13.02
CA PRO A 321 -15.88 5.39 14.13
C PRO A 321 -16.42 4.71 15.38
N ASP A 322 -17.67 4.96 15.73
CA ASP A 322 -18.30 4.39 16.93
C ASP A 322 -18.43 2.88 16.83
N CYS A 323 -18.78 2.38 15.64
CA CYS A 323 -18.82 0.94 15.37
C CYS A 323 -17.43 0.30 15.51
N LEU A 324 -16.39 0.93 14.97
CA LEU A 324 -15.02 0.44 15.08
C LEU A 324 -14.52 0.48 16.54
N GLN A 325 -14.85 1.54 17.28
CA GLN A 325 -14.54 1.65 18.70
C GLN A 325 -15.16 0.51 19.50
N LEU A 326 -16.44 0.23 19.25
CA LEU A 326 -17.16 -0.87 19.90
C LEU A 326 -16.55 -2.23 19.55
N CYS A 327 -16.22 -2.46 18.28
CA CYS A 327 -15.52 -3.68 17.83
C CYS A 327 -14.16 -3.85 18.51
N LEU A 328 -13.41 -2.75 18.72
CA LEU A 328 -12.11 -2.76 19.40
C LEU A 328 -12.27 -3.13 20.89
N GLN A 329 -13.26 -2.54 21.57
CA GLN A 329 -13.58 -2.85 22.97
C GLN A 329 -14.05 -4.31 23.15
N ALA A 330 -14.90 -4.79 22.24
CA ALA A 330 -15.40 -6.16 22.20
C ALA A 330 -14.35 -7.18 21.70
N LYS A 331 -13.19 -6.73 21.23
CA LYS A 331 -12.16 -7.55 20.55
C LYS A 331 -12.70 -8.34 19.35
N CYS A 332 -13.76 -7.84 18.72
CA CYS A 332 -14.42 -8.43 17.55
C CYS A 332 -13.84 -7.84 16.26
N TYR A 333 -12.56 -8.10 16.00
CA TYR A 333 -11.82 -7.45 14.92
C TYR A 333 -12.31 -7.80 13.52
N GLU A 334 -12.74 -9.05 13.27
CA GLU A 334 -13.29 -9.47 11.97
C GLU A 334 -14.59 -8.70 11.63
N ALA A 335 -15.44 -8.47 12.63
CA ALA A 335 -16.66 -7.71 12.47
C ALA A 335 -16.36 -6.25 12.12
N GLY A 336 -15.40 -5.63 12.80
CA GLY A 336 -14.93 -4.29 12.49
C GLY A 336 -14.22 -4.19 11.13
N PHE A 337 -13.46 -5.20 10.73
CA PHE A 337 -12.83 -5.24 9.42
C PHE A 337 -13.86 -5.26 8.29
N SER A 338 -15.02 -5.90 8.48
CA SER A 338 -16.07 -6.00 7.46
C SER A 338 -16.70 -4.66 7.03
N ILE A 339 -16.49 -3.58 7.80
CA ILE A 339 -16.96 -2.22 7.47
C ILE A 339 -15.82 -1.29 7.05
N LEU A 340 -14.56 -1.75 7.12
CA LEU A 340 -13.44 -0.99 6.58
C LEU A 340 -13.50 -1.06 5.05
N SER A 341 -13.97 0.03 4.45
CA SER A 341 -14.02 0.15 2.99
C SER A 341 -12.70 0.69 2.47
N ASP A 342 -12.21 0.11 1.37
CA ASP A 342 -10.95 0.52 0.75
C ASP A 342 -11.07 1.88 0.04
N ASP A 343 -12.26 2.24 -0.44
CA ASP A 343 -12.52 3.42 -1.28
C ASP A 343 -13.47 4.43 -0.63
N ILE A 344 -13.14 4.96 0.55
CA ILE A 344 -13.90 6.10 1.10
C ILE A 344 -13.51 7.37 0.37
N LEU A 345 -14.48 8.00 -0.31
CA LEU A 345 -14.26 9.21 -1.10
C LEU A 345 -14.92 10.45 -0.50
N GLU A 346 -16.03 10.26 0.22
CA GLU A 346 -16.84 11.36 0.76
C GLU A 346 -16.80 11.33 2.28
N VAL A 347 -16.34 12.43 2.89
CA VAL A 347 -16.22 12.60 4.34
C VAL A 347 -16.87 13.92 4.73
N ASP A 348 -17.82 13.86 5.67
CA ASP A 348 -18.55 15.04 6.14
C ASP A 348 -17.81 15.77 7.27
N GLN A 349 -17.28 15.03 8.25
CA GLN A 349 -16.59 15.59 9.41
C GLN A 349 -15.12 15.15 9.53
N PRO A 350 -14.16 16.08 9.70
CA PRO A 350 -12.75 15.75 9.88
C PRO A 350 -12.47 14.87 11.11
N ARG A 351 -13.14 15.13 12.23
CA ARG A 351 -12.94 14.38 13.49
C ARG A 351 -13.23 12.89 13.31
N ASP A 352 -14.32 12.59 12.63
CA ASP A 352 -14.79 11.23 12.42
C ASP A 352 -13.83 10.47 11.51
N LEU A 353 -13.23 11.14 10.51
CA LEU A 353 -12.16 10.56 9.70
C LEU A 353 -10.93 10.16 10.54
N TYR A 354 -10.48 11.02 11.46
CA TYR A 354 -9.37 10.69 12.36
C TYR A 354 -9.66 9.43 13.18
N LEU A 355 -10.85 9.33 13.77
CA LEU A 355 -11.24 8.19 14.59
C LEU A 355 -11.44 6.92 13.77
N TYR A 356 -12.08 7.02 12.60
CA TYR A 356 -12.24 5.91 11.67
C TYR A 356 -10.90 5.32 11.27
N CYS A 357 -9.99 6.16 10.78
CA CYS A 357 -8.68 5.73 10.32
C CYS A 357 -7.83 5.18 11.48
N TYR A 358 -7.90 5.79 12.67
CA TYR A 358 -7.16 5.33 13.84
C TYR A 358 -7.67 3.97 14.36
N TYR A 359 -8.97 3.84 14.61
CA TYR A 359 -9.56 2.59 15.10
C TYR A 359 -9.50 1.48 14.05
N GLY A 360 -9.74 1.81 12.79
CA GLY A 360 -9.55 0.89 11.66
C GLY A 360 -8.11 0.41 11.57
N GLY A 361 -7.14 1.32 11.71
CA GLY A 361 -5.72 0.98 11.78
C GLY A 361 -5.41 0.02 12.92
N MET A 362 -5.96 0.24 14.12
CA MET A 362 -5.79 -0.66 15.27
C MET A 362 -6.40 -2.05 15.04
N ILE A 363 -7.58 -2.13 14.43
CA ILE A 363 -8.23 -3.40 14.08
C ILE A 363 -7.37 -4.16 13.06
N CYS A 364 -6.89 -3.47 12.02
CA CYS A 364 -5.99 -4.05 11.02
C CYS A 364 -4.66 -4.53 11.65
N ILE A 365 -4.10 -3.78 12.61
CA ILE A 365 -2.95 -4.22 13.41
C ILE A 365 -3.27 -5.51 14.18
N GLY A 366 -4.42 -5.57 14.85
CA GLY A 366 -4.87 -6.75 15.60
C GLY A 366 -5.01 -8.00 14.73
N LEU A 367 -5.43 -7.82 13.47
CA LEU A 367 -5.53 -8.87 12.45
C LEU A 367 -4.23 -9.10 11.66
N LYS A 368 -3.13 -8.41 12.01
CA LYS A 368 -1.84 -8.43 11.29
C LYS A 368 -1.93 -8.05 9.80
N ARG A 369 -2.96 -7.31 9.40
CA ARG A 369 -3.12 -6.73 8.05
C ARG A 369 -2.35 -5.41 7.96
N PHE A 370 -1.04 -5.48 8.05
CA PHE A 370 -0.18 -4.30 8.21
C PHE A 370 -0.21 -3.33 7.03
N GLN A 371 -0.41 -3.82 5.80
CA GLN A 371 -0.60 -3.00 4.60
C GLN A 371 -1.80 -2.05 4.75
N LYS A 372 -2.98 -2.60 5.11
CA LYS A 372 -4.17 -1.76 5.30
C LYS A 372 -4.03 -0.85 6.53
N ALA A 373 -3.36 -1.32 7.58
CA ALA A 373 -3.10 -0.51 8.75
C ALA A 373 -2.21 0.70 8.43
N SER A 374 -1.16 0.54 7.63
CA SER A 374 -0.28 1.66 7.25
C SER A 374 -1.03 2.69 6.41
N GLU A 375 -1.88 2.27 5.47
CA GLU A 375 -2.73 3.17 4.68
C GLU A 375 -3.68 4.00 5.55
N LEU A 376 -4.38 3.35 6.48
CA LEU A 376 -5.30 4.05 7.37
C LEU A 376 -4.56 5.02 8.31
N LEU A 377 -3.43 4.59 8.89
CA LEU A 377 -2.62 5.44 9.76
C LEU A 377 -1.95 6.59 8.99
N TYR A 378 -1.57 6.36 7.73
CA TYR A 378 -1.10 7.41 6.83
C TYR A 378 -2.15 8.51 6.64
N ASN A 379 -3.42 8.12 6.47
CA ASN A 379 -4.53 9.06 6.37
C ASN A 379 -4.73 9.86 7.67
N VAL A 380 -4.50 9.26 8.85
CA VAL A 380 -4.52 10.00 10.13
C VAL A 380 -3.44 11.10 10.14
N VAL A 381 -2.23 10.77 9.69
CA VAL A 381 -1.07 11.69 9.75
C VAL A 381 -1.16 12.80 8.70
N THR A 382 -1.76 12.52 7.54
CA THR A 382 -1.89 13.48 6.43
C THR A 382 -3.18 14.29 6.47
N ALA A 383 -4.17 13.89 7.27
CA ALA A 383 -5.42 14.62 7.41
C ALA A 383 -5.18 16.09 7.84
N PRO A 384 -5.94 17.06 7.30
CA PRO A 384 -5.77 18.46 7.62
C PRO A 384 -5.97 18.76 9.12
N MET A 385 -4.94 19.30 9.76
CA MET A 385 -5.01 19.78 11.15
C MET A 385 -4.49 21.21 11.27
N PHE A 386 -5.19 22.01 12.08
CA PHE A 386 -4.75 23.36 12.46
C PHE A 386 -3.90 23.34 13.73
N GLN A 387 -4.23 22.44 14.67
CA GLN A 387 -3.50 22.20 15.91
C GLN A 387 -3.28 20.70 16.09
N LEU A 388 -2.23 20.34 16.83
CA LEU A 388 -1.92 18.95 17.12
C LEU A 388 -3.06 18.32 17.93
N ASN A 389 -3.56 17.17 17.48
CA ASN A 389 -4.55 16.39 18.21
C ASN A 389 -3.91 15.11 18.79
N ALA A 390 -4.46 14.62 19.90
CA ALA A 390 -3.93 13.43 20.56
C ALA A 390 -4.04 12.16 19.69
N ILE A 391 -5.11 12.09 18.86
CA ILE A 391 -5.36 10.96 17.97
C ILE A 391 -4.27 10.84 16.90
N ALA A 392 -3.85 11.94 16.26
CA ALA A 392 -2.78 11.89 15.27
C ALA A 392 -1.42 11.64 15.91
N LEU A 393 -1.19 12.09 17.15
CA LEU A 393 0.05 11.75 17.87
C LEU A 393 0.14 10.23 18.09
N GLU A 394 -0.92 9.62 18.66
CA GLU A 394 -0.99 8.17 18.86
C GLU A 394 -0.99 7.38 17.55
N GLY A 395 -1.67 7.91 16.53
CA GLY A 395 -1.67 7.37 15.18
C GLY A 395 -0.29 7.38 14.55
N TYR A 396 0.47 8.47 14.72
CA TYR A 396 1.82 8.59 14.17
C TYR A 396 2.81 7.63 14.84
N LYS A 397 2.75 7.45 16.17
CA LYS A 397 3.56 6.45 16.89
C LYS A 397 3.35 5.04 16.29
N LYS A 398 2.10 4.65 16.08
CA LYS A 398 1.73 3.36 15.49
C LYS A 398 2.08 3.30 14.00
N TYR A 399 1.93 4.40 13.26
CA TYR A 399 2.30 4.51 11.85
C TYR A 399 3.77 4.17 11.63
N ILE A 400 4.67 4.75 12.45
CA ILE A 400 6.10 4.46 12.40
C ILE A 400 6.34 2.96 12.57
N LEU A 401 5.83 2.37 13.66
CA LEU A 401 6.05 0.95 13.97
C LEU A 401 5.46 0.01 12.92
N VAL A 402 4.26 0.29 12.41
CA VAL A 402 3.63 -0.52 11.37
C VAL A 402 4.40 -0.42 10.06
N THR A 403 4.88 0.77 9.70
CA THR A 403 5.70 0.98 8.49
C THR A 403 7.03 0.22 8.59
N LEU A 404 7.66 0.19 9.77
CA LEU A 404 8.84 -0.64 10.02
C LEU A 404 8.55 -2.15 9.90
N ILE A 405 7.40 -2.61 10.37
CA ILE A 405 7.02 -4.03 10.27
C ILE A 405 6.75 -4.40 8.81
N HIS A 406 5.96 -3.58 8.10
CA HIS A 406 5.47 -3.88 6.78
C HIS A 406 6.46 -3.53 5.66
N SER A 407 6.84 -2.25 5.55
CA SER A 407 7.73 -1.72 4.51
C SER A 407 9.21 -1.79 4.89
N GLY A 408 9.51 -1.82 6.19
CA GLY A 408 10.85 -1.90 6.79
C GLY A 408 11.81 -0.84 6.28
N GLN A 409 11.25 0.34 6.10
CA GLN A 409 11.97 1.57 5.90
C GLN A 409 11.34 2.59 6.83
N PHE A 410 12.17 3.45 7.40
CA PHE A 410 11.72 4.62 8.12
C PHE A 410 12.08 5.89 7.35
N THR A 411 11.08 6.71 7.06
CA THR A 411 11.27 8.07 6.56
C THR A 411 11.03 9.05 7.70
N GLY A 412 12.07 9.74 8.15
CA GLY A 412 11.99 10.74 9.21
C GLY A 412 11.30 12.06 8.79
N SER A 413 10.81 12.13 7.55
CA SER A 413 10.01 13.23 7.00
C SER A 413 8.59 12.75 6.72
N LEU A 414 7.62 13.63 6.99
CA LEU A 414 6.23 13.41 6.61
C LEU A 414 6.01 13.74 5.13
N PRO A 415 4.98 13.16 4.49
CA PRO A 415 4.58 13.53 3.14
C PRO A 415 4.35 15.03 2.99
N LYS A 416 4.66 15.59 1.82
CA LYS A 416 4.48 17.02 1.53
C LYS A 416 3.02 17.48 1.69
N CYS A 417 2.07 16.57 1.50
CA CYS A 417 0.64 16.84 1.68
C CYS A 417 0.20 16.91 3.15
N ALA A 418 1.04 16.50 4.10
CA ALA A 418 0.74 16.64 5.52
C ALA A 418 0.73 18.11 5.92
N SER A 419 -0.17 18.47 6.84
CA SER A 419 -0.31 19.84 7.33
C SER A 419 0.98 20.38 7.97
N THR A 420 1.15 21.71 7.95
CA THR A 420 2.30 22.37 8.60
C THR A 420 2.37 22.08 10.11
N ALA A 421 1.21 21.95 10.78
CA ALA A 421 1.15 21.59 12.18
C ALA A 421 1.69 20.16 12.42
N ALA A 422 1.30 19.20 11.58
CA ALA A 422 1.81 17.83 11.62
C ALA A 422 3.34 17.79 11.44
N GLN A 423 3.85 18.46 10.39
CA GLN A 423 5.28 18.51 10.09
C GLN A 423 6.12 19.12 11.23
N ARG A 424 5.60 20.12 11.94
CA ARG A 424 6.32 20.79 13.03
C ARG A 424 6.30 19.99 14.34
N HIS A 425 5.19 19.33 14.67
CA HIS A 425 4.96 18.85 16.03
C HIS A 425 4.97 17.32 16.18
N LEU A 426 4.62 16.55 15.15
CA LEU A 426 4.56 15.08 15.29
C LEU A 426 5.94 14.45 15.49
N LYS A 427 6.97 14.99 14.84
CA LYS A 427 8.34 14.48 14.97
C LYS A 427 8.89 14.68 16.39
N SER A 428 8.76 15.89 16.93
CA SER A 428 9.21 16.21 18.28
C SER A 428 8.37 15.55 19.37
N GLY A 429 7.06 15.34 19.12
CA GLY A 429 6.17 14.64 20.05
C GLY A 429 6.37 13.11 20.10
N CYS A 430 7.09 12.54 19.13
CA CYS A 430 7.30 11.08 19.00
C CYS A 430 8.78 10.72 18.89
N MET A 431 9.66 11.43 19.62
CA MET A 431 11.11 11.23 19.56
C MET A 431 11.55 9.77 19.84
N PRO A 432 11.06 9.08 20.90
CA PRO A 432 11.44 7.68 21.14
C PRO A 432 11.12 6.74 19.97
N TYR A 433 9.99 6.96 19.30
CA TYR A 433 9.59 6.17 18.13
C TYR A 433 10.41 6.51 16.88
N SER A 434 10.75 7.79 16.72
CA SER A 434 11.62 8.24 15.62
C SER A 434 13.03 7.68 15.77
N GLU A 435 13.54 7.56 16.99
CA GLU A 435 14.84 6.94 17.26
C GLU A 435 14.86 5.46 16.93
N VAL A 436 13.81 4.71 17.32
CA VAL A 436 13.60 3.32 16.89
C VAL A 436 13.61 3.23 15.36
N GLY A 437 12.91 4.14 14.67
CA GLY A 437 12.90 4.20 13.21
C GLY A 437 14.28 4.46 12.60
N ASN A 438 15.05 5.40 13.15
CA ASN A 438 16.40 5.69 12.67
C ASN A 438 17.34 4.49 12.84
N ARG A 439 17.35 3.87 14.02
CA ARG A 439 18.19 2.68 14.29
C ARG A 439 17.79 1.46 13.47
N TYR A 440 16.50 1.38 13.10
CA TYR A 440 16.04 0.34 12.19
C TYR A 440 16.73 0.44 10.82
N ASN A 441 16.88 1.65 10.28
CA ASN A 441 17.52 1.87 8.98
C ASN A 441 19.01 1.49 8.99
N ASP A 442 19.70 1.62 10.13
CA ASP A 442 21.11 1.23 10.27
C ASP A 442 21.31 -0.29 10.13
N GLY A 443 20.25 -1.09 10.33
CA GLY A 443 20.28 -2.54 10.16
C GLY A 443 20.91 -3.33 11.31
N LYS A 444 21.40 -2.65 12.35
CA LYS A 444 22.08 -3.25 13.50
C LYS A 444 21.08 -3.60 14.61
N ILE A 445 20.90 -4.89 14.84
CA ILE A 445 19.84 -5.38 15.70
C ILE A 445 20.11 -5.07 17.19
N SER A 446 21.34 -5.27 17.68
CA SER A 446 21.68 -4.97 19.08
C SER A 446 21.52 -3.50 19.45
N GLU A 447 21.78 -2.58 18.51
CA GLU A 447 21.54 -1.14 18.72
C GLU A 447 20.04 -0.83 18.79
N LEU A 448 19.23 -1.45 17.92
CA LEU A 448 17.77 -1.30 17.96
C LEU A 448 17.17 -1.86 19.26
N GLU A 449 17.63 -3.02 19.72
CA GLU A 449 17.22 -3.62 20.99
C GLU A 449 17.58 -2.73 22.19
N ALA A 450 18.78 -2.13 22.18
CA ALA A 450 19.20 -1.21 23.23
C ALA A 450 18.27 0.01 23.32
N VAL A 451 17.88 0.61 22.19
CA VAL A 451 16.91 1.71 22.16
C VAL A 451 15.51 1.25 22.60
N ALA A 452 15.09 0.05 22.19
CA ALA A 452 13.81 -0.51 22.62
C ALA A 452 13.72 -0.72 24.14
N VAL A 453 14.84 -1.11 24.78
CA VAL A 453 14.95 -1.24 26.24
C VAL A 453 15.04 0.12 26.93
N ALA A 454 15.84 1.04 26.39
CA ALA A 454 16.03 2.38 26.95
C ALA A 454 14.71 3.17 27.05
N HIS A 455 13.83 3.05 26.05
CA HIS A 455 12.53 3.73 26.01
C HIS A 455 11.36 2.82 26.40
N SER A 456 11.60 1.68 27.06
CA SER A 456 10.57 0.71 27.43
C SER A 456 9.40 1.32 28.20
N SER A 457 9.66 2.22 29.16
CA SER A 457 8.63 2.92 29.93
C SER A 457 7.70 3.77 29.06
N ASP A 458 8.24 4.43 28.03
CA ASP A 458 7.45 5.26 27.11
C ASP A 458 6.53 4.38 26.27
N PHE A 459 7.03 3.24 25.78
CA PHE A 459 6.25 2.29 24.98
C PHE A 459 5.18 1.56 25.79
N GLU A 460 5.43 1.28 27.07
CA GLU A 460 4.45 0.70 27.99
C GLU A 460 3.33 1.68 28.30
N LYS A 461 3.67 2.94 28.60
CA LYS A 461 2.69 4.02 28.83
C LYS A 461 1.74 4.18 27.64
N ASP A 462 2.27 4.07 26.42
CA ASP A 462 1.52 4.19 25.18
C ASP A 462 0.85 2.87 24.72
N ASN A 463 1.02 1.77 25.46
CA ASN A 463 0.53 0.42 25.12
C ASN A 463 1.02 -0.12 23.76
N ASN A 464 2.22 0.28 23.32
CA ASN A 464 2.79 -0.08 22.01
C ASN A 464 3.96 -1.07 22.11
N ILE A 465 4.33 -1.54 23.31
CA ILE A 465 5.49 -2.43 23.52
C ILE A 465 5.46 -3.70 22.64
N GLY A 466 4.28 -4.25 22.40
CA GLY A 466 4.11 -5.43 21.53
C GLY A 466 4.43 -5.15 20.06
N LEU A 467 4.21 -3.92 19.59
CA LEU A 467 4.56 -3.50 18.22
C LEU A 467 6.06 -3.22 18.09
N VAL A 468 6.69 -2.64 19.12
CA VAL A 468 8.15 -2.44 19.13
C VAL A 468 8.88 -3.78 19.04
N LYS A 469 8.47 -4.78 19.83
CA LYS A 469 9.03 -6.15 19.75
C LYS A 469 8.85 -6.77 18.37
N GLN A 470 7.70 -6.54 17.73
CA GLN A 470 7.46 -6.99 16.36
C GLN A 470 8.33 -6.26 15.34
N ALA A 471 8.60 -4.97 15.51
CA ALA A 471 9.54 -4.23 14.67
C ALA A 471 10.97 -4.76 14.81
N VAL A 472 11.45 -5.04 16.03
CA VAL A 472 12.74 -5.71 16.23
C VAL A 472 12.78 -7.05 15.49
N THR A 473 11.75 -7.89 15.67
CA THR A 473 11.63 -9.18 14.99
C THR A 473 11.59 -9.03 13.45
N SER A 474 10.95 -7.97 12.94
CA SER A 474 10.88 -7.73 11.50
C SER A 474 12.24 -7.36 10.91
N LEU A 475 13.11 -6.68 11.69
CA LEU A 475 14.47 -6.38 11.25
C LEU A 475 15.31 -7.65 11.07
N TYR A 476 15.20 -8.61 12.00
CA TYR A 476 15.83 -9.92 11.84
C TYR A 476 15.41 -10.60 10.53
N LYS A 477 14.09 -10.69 10.28
CA LYS A 477 13.53 -11.28 9.06
C LYS A 477 14.04 -10.55 7.80
N ARG A 478 14.12 -9.22 7.84
CA ARG A 478 14.63 -8.42 6.72
C ARG A 478 16.12 -8.60 6.47
N ASN A 479 16.93 -8.70 7.52
CA ASN A 479 18.35 -8.98 7.35
C ASN A 479 18.56 -10.35 6.70
N ILE A 480 17.76 -11.37 7.07
CA ILE A 480 17.75 -12.68 6.39
C ILE A 480 17.34 -12.53 4.91
N LEU A 481 16.26 -11.79 4.61
CA LEU A 481 15.84 -11.50 3.23
C LEU A 481 16.94 -10.82 2.40
N ARG A 482 17.70 -9.89 2.98
CA ARG A 482 18.82 -9.24 2.28
C ARG A 482 19.96 -10.21 1.98
N LEU A 483 20.13 -11.25 2.79
CA LEU A 483 21.12 -12.30 2.54
C LEU A 483 20.69 -13.22 1.38
N THR A 484 19.39 -13.50 1.23
CA THR A 484 18.90 -14.33 0.11
C THR A 484 19.17 -13.70 -1.26
N GLN A 485 19.21 -12.37 -1.32
CA GLN A 485 19.52 -11.61 -2.55
C GLN A 485 21.00 -11.71 -2.96
N LYS A 486 21.91 -11.98 -2.01
CA LYS A 486 23.36 -11.99 -2.25
C LYS A 486 23.96 -13.39 -2.29
N TYR A 487 23.35 -14.33 -1.60
CA TYR A 487 23.90 -15.67 -1.38
C TYR A 487 22.90 -16.75 -1.79
N LEU A 488 23.38 -17.75 -2.52
CA LEU A 488 22.59 -18.95 -2.84
C LEU A 488 22.57 -19.96 -1.69
N THR A 489 23.68 -20.06 -0.96
CA THR A 489 23.85 -20.95 0.19
C THR A 489 24.60 -20.23 1.29
N LEU A 490 24.09 -20.25 2.52
CA LEU A 490 24.72 -19.63 3.69
C LEU A 490 24.77 -20.62 4.85
N SER A 491 25.80 -20.54 5.69
CA SER A 491 25.84 -21.33 6.91
C SER A 491 24.87 -20.76 7.96
N LEU A 492 24.27 -21.62 8.78
CA LEU A 492 23.45 -21.19 9.91
C LEU A 492 24.25 -20.35 10.90
N GLN A 493 25.57 -20.56 10.99
CA GLN A 493 26.46 -19.77 11.85
C GLN A 493 26.62 -18.33 11.35
N ASP A 494 26.67 -18.13 10.03
CA ASP A 494 26.74 -16.79 9.43
C ASP A 494 25.41 -16.06 9.52
N ILE A 495 24.28 -16.78 9.39
CA ILE A 495 22.95 -16.24 9.71
C ILE A 495 22.88 -15.89 11.20
N ALA A 496 23.49 -16.72 12.06
CA ALA A 496 23.63 -16.48 13.50
C ALA A 496 24.65 -15.40 13.88
N GLN A 497 25.32 -14.74 12.93
CA GLN A 497 25.97 -13.47 13.26
C GLN A 497 24.92 -12.37 13.50
N LEU A 498 23.68 -12.59 13.05
CA LEU A 498 22.54 -11.72 13.31
C LEU A 498 21.81 -12.07 14.62
N ALA A 499 21.85 -13.33 15.10
CA ALA A 499 21.09 -13.87 16.26
C ALA A 499 21.76 -15.12 16.87
N ASN A 500 21.28 -15.72 17.97
CA ASN A 500 21.84 -17.03 18.39
C ASN A 500 21.58 -18.14 17.36
N ALA A 501 22.47 -19.15 17.24
CA ALA A 501 22.36 -20.19 16.20
C ALA A 501 21.04 -20.98 16.18
N LYS A 502 20.46 -21.26 17.35
CA LYS A 502 19.14 -21.91 17.46
C LYS A 502 17.98 -20.97 17.08
N GLU A 503 18.12 -19.69 17.40
CA GLU A 503 17.13 -18.67 17.06
C GLU A 503 17.14 -18.39 15.57
N ALA A 504 18.32 -18.36 14.94
CA ALA A 504 18.48 -18.23 13.49
C ALA A 504 17.74 -19.36 12.75
N GLU A 505 17.92 -20.62 13.15
CA GLU A 505 17.20 -21.75 12.56
C GLU A 505 15.67 -21.60 12.73
N MET A 506 15.22 -21.22 13.92
CA MET A 506 13.80 -20.99 14.21
C MET A 506 13.21 -19.85 13.36
N HIS A 507 13.93 -18.74 13.19
CA HIS A 507 13.49 -17.63 12.35
C HIS A 507 13.41 -18.01 10.88
N VAL A 508 14.41 -18.74 10.35
CA VAL A 508 14.39 -19.25 8.97
C VAL A 508 13.20 -20.20 8.77
N LEU A 509 12.95 -21.11 9.70
CA LEU A 509 11.79 -22.01 9.65
C LEU A 509 10.46 -21.24 9.65
N GLN A 510 10.31 -20.23 10.51
CA GLN A 510 9.11 -19.40 10.56
C GLN A 510 8.91 -18.64 9.24
N MET A 511 9.98 -18.09 8.66
CA MET A 511 9.90 -17.36 7.39
C MET A 511 9.54 -18.29 6.21
N ILE A 512 9.99 -19.54 6.22
CA ILE A 512 9.58 -20.55 5.23
C ILE A 512 8.08 -20.88 5.40
N GLN A 513 7.62 -21.09 6.64
CA GLN A 513 6.22 -21.40 6.93
C GLN A 513 5.26 -20.26 6.57
N GLU A 514 5.69 -19.01 6.78
CA GLU A 514 4.94 -17.80 6.40
C GLU A 514 5.01 -17.50 4.90
N GLY A 515 5.78 -18.28 4.11
CA GLY A 515 5.95 -18.07 2.67
C GLY A 515 6.77 -16.83 2.32
N GLN A 516 7.58 -16.31 3.24
CA GLN A 516 8.41 -15.12 3.05
C GLN A 516 9.73 -15.43 2.33
N ILE A 517 10.27 -16.64 2.51
CA ILE A 517 11.46 -17.13 1.82
C ILE A 517 11.26 -18.57 1.38
N HIS A 518 11.80 -18.92 0.22
CA HIS A 518 11.90 -20.29 -0.23
C HIS A 518 13.32 -20.80 0.05
N ALA A 519 13.46 -21.70 1.03
CA ALA A 519 14.77 -22.20 1.42
C ALA A 519 14.71 -23.67 1.91
N LEU A 520 15.83 -24.38 1.76
CA LEU A 520 16.04 -25.73 2.28
C LEU A 520 17.12 -25.71 3.37
N ILE A 521 16.79 -26.23 4.55
CA ILE A 521 17.70 -26.33 5.68
C ILE A 521 18.33 -27.72 5.69
N ASN A 522 19.66 -27.78 5.59
CA ASN A 522 20.43 -29.01 5.77
C ASN A 522 21.10 -29.01 7.15
N GLN A 523 20.45 -29.64 8.13
CA GLN A 523 20.94 -29.72 9.50
C GLN A 523 22.25 -30.52 9.65
N LYS A 524 22.55 -31.44 8.73
CA LYS A 524 23.80 -32.24 8.82
C LYS A 524 25.03 -31.40 8.53
N ASP A 525 24.91 -30.50 7.56
CA ASP A 525 25.98 -29.62 7.11
C ASP A 525 25.90 -28.22 7.75
N GLY A 526 24.81 -27.91 8.46
CA GLY A 526 24.57 -26.60 9.08
C GLY A 526 24.36 -25.49 8.05
N MET A 527 23.82 -25.81 6.88
CA MET A 527 23.69 -24.88 5.74
C MET A 527 22.22 -24.65 5.38
N VAL A 528 21.90 -23.42 4.96
CA VAL A 528 20.62 -23.03 4.36
C VAL A 528 20.86 -22.73 2.89
N ARG A 529 20.12 -23.42 2.02
CA ARG A 529 20.11 -23.17 0.58
C ARG A 529 18.86 -22.38 0.22
N PHE A 530 19.03 -21.16 -0.25
CA PHE A 530 17.95 -20.34 -0.76
C PHE A 530 17.57 -20.82 -2.16
N LEU A 531 16.27 -20.86 -2.43
CA LEU A 531 15.67 -21.24 -3.70
C LEU A 531 15.01 -20.00 -4.30
N GLU A 532 14.91 -19.97 -5.63
CA GLU A 532 14.08 -18.99 -6.31
C GLU A 532 12.60 -19.25 -6.02
N ASP A 533 11.79 -18.19 -6.05
CA ASP A 533 10.35 -18.28 -5.88
C ASP A 533 9.77 -19.26 -6.92
N PRO A 534 8.96 -20.25 -6.48
CA PRO A 534 8.34 -21.21 -7.38
C PRO A 534 7.27 -20.56 -8.28
N GLU A 535 6.77 -19.38 -7.91
CA GLU A 535 5.87 -18.56 -8.73
C GLU A 535 6.64 -17.86 -9.87
N GLN A 536 6.98 -18.64 -10.90
CA GLN A 536 7.60 -18.12 -12.11
C GLN A 536 6.60 -17.42 -13.05
N TYR A 537 5.38 -17.10 -12.57
CA TYR A 537 4.24 -16.65 -13.38
C TYR A 537 4.00 -17.53 -14.63
N LYS A 538 4.35 -18.82 -14.57
CA LYS A 538 4.21 -19.75 -15.72
C LYS A 538 2.83 -20.41 -15.79
N THR A 539 2.06 -20.38 -14.71
CA THR A 539 0.70 -20.92 -14.65
C THR A 539 -0.25 -19.85 -15.15
N SER A 540 -0.76 -20.03 -16.37
CA SER A 540 -1.62 -19.06 -17.07
C SER A 540 -2.84 -18.62 -16.24
N GLU A 541 -3.47 -19.52 -15.50
CA GLU A 541 -4.72 -19.23 -14.77
C GLU A 541 -4.54 -18.22 -13.63
N MET A 542 -3.54 -18.41 -12.77
CA MET A 542 -3.32 -17.53 -11.60
C MET A 542 -2.77 -16.16 -12.01
N MET A 543 -1.95 -16.09 -13.07
CA MET A 543 -1.54 -14.80 -13.65
C MET A 543 -2.75 -14.07 -14.24
N ILE A 544 -3.61 -14.76 -14.99
CA ILE A 544 -4.82 -14.15 -15.58
C ILE A 544 -5.74 -13.62 -14.49
N GLU A 545 -6.01 -14.38 -13.43
CA GLU A 545 -6.88 -13.93 -12.34
C GLU A 545 -6.30 -12.73 -11.58
N VAL A 546 -5.01 -12.74 -11.24
CA VAL A 546 -4.36 -11.62 -10.55
C VAL A 546 -4.34 -10.39 -11.45
N THR A 547 -3.96 -10.54 -12.73
CA THR A 547 -3.91 -9.42 -13.67
C THR A 547 -5.30 -8.86 -13.97
N ASP A 548 -6.32 -9.70 -14.19
CA ASP A 548 -7.70 -9.26 -14.37
C ASP A 548 -8.19 -8.52 -13.11
N SER A 549 -7.92 -9.03 -11.91
CA SER A 549 -8.31 -8.34 -10.67
C SER A 549 -7.69 -6.95 -10.53
N VAL A 550 -6.43 -6.77 -10.96
CA VAL A 550 -5.74 -5.48 -10.99
C VAL A 550 -6.35 -4.58 -12.05
N ILE A 551 -6.61 -5.10 -13.25
CA ILE A 551 -7.25 -4.38 -14.36
C ILE A 551 -8.63 -3.88 -13.96
N GLN A 552 -9.47 -4.74 -13.37
CA GLN A 552 -10.81 -4.37 -12.90
C GLN A 552 -10.76 -3.26 -11.85
N ARG A 553 -9.81 -3.32 -10.90
CA ARG A 553 -9.60 -2.23 -9.92
C ARG A 553 -9.19 -0.93 -10.60
N THR A 554 -8.26 -0.97 -11.54
CA THR A 554 -7.82 0.22 -12.30
C THR A 554 -8.97 0.83 -13.12
N ILE A 555 -9.78 0.00 -13.78
CA ILE A 555 -10.99 0.45 -14.50
C ILE A 555 -11.98 1.11 -13.52
N GLY A 556 -12.18 0.50 -12.34
CA GLY A 556 -13.02 1.06 -11.28
C GLY A 556 -12.54 2.44 -10.83
N LEU A 557 -11.23 2.60 -10.60
CA LEU A 557 -10.61 3.87 -10.25
C LEU A 557 -10.77 4.91 -11.36
N SER A 558 -10.52 4.54 -12.62
CA SER A 558 -10.69 5.42 -13.78
C SER A 558 -12.13 5.94 -13.88
N LYS A 559 -13.14 5.06 -13.70
CA LYS A 559 -14.55 5.47 -13.67
C LYS A 559 -14.85 6.45 -12.54
N ASN A 560 -14.25 6.26 -11.36
CA ASN A 560 -14.42 7.19 -10.24
C ASN A 560 -13.79 8.55 -10.54
N LEU A 561 -12.60 8.57 -11.13
CA LEU A 561 -11.92 9.81 -11.53
C LEU A 561 -12.74 10.59 -12.56
N LEU A 562 -13.29 9.91 -13.58
CA LEU A 562 -14.16 10.53 -14.58
C LEU A 562 -15.43 11.10 -13.96
N ALA A 563 -16.06 10.39 -13.02
CA ALA A 563 -17.25 10.89 -12.32
C ALA A 563 -16.94 12.12 -11.45
N MET A 564 -15.78 12.15 -10.78
CA MET A 564 -15.33 13.33 -10.03
C MET A 564 -15.02 14.51 -10.94
N ASP A 565 -14.36 14.29 -12.08
CA ASP A 565 -14.06 15.32 -13.08
C ASP A 565 -15.34 15.92 -13.69
N GLU A 566 -16.34 15.08 -14.00
CA GLU A 566 -17.65 15.52 -14.48
C GLU A 566 -18.37 16.38 -13.42
N SER A 567 -18.36 15.94 -12.16
CA SER A 567 -18.96 16.69 -11.05
C SER A 567 -18.28 18.05 -10.84
N LEU A 568 -16.94 18.11 -10.90
CA LEU A 568 -16.19 19.35 -10.76
C LEU A 568 -16.39 20.28 -11.96
N SER A 569 -16.43 19.73 -13.18
CA SER A 569 -16.69 20.48 -14.42
C SER A 569 -18.07 21.12 -14.43
N CYS A 570 -19.03 20.56 -13.69
CA CYS A 570 -20.38 21.10 -13.54
C CYS A 570 -20.53 22.05 -12.33
N ASP A 571 -19.52 22.22 -11.48
CA ASP A 571 -19.60 23.08 -10.29
C ASP A 571 -19.62 24.57 -10.70
N PRO A 572 -20.66 25.35 -10.33
CA PRO A 572 -20.74 26.79 -10.61
C PRO A 572 -19.54 27.60 -10.12
N LEU A 573 -18.93 27.21 -8.98
CA LEU A 573 -17.76 27.90 -8.42
C LEU A 573 -16.50 27.64 -9.25
N TYR A 574 -16.35 26.41 -9.74
CA TYR A 574 -15.26 26.02 -10.64
C TYR A 574 -15.39 26.74 -11.99
N LEU A 575 -16.57 26.65 -12.61
CA LEU A 575 -16.88 27.35 -13.87
C LEU A 575 -16.69 28.87 -13.77
N GLY A 576 -17.07 29.46 -12.63
CA GLY A 576 -16.87 30.88 -12.35
C GLY A 576 -15.40 31.31 -12.25
N LYS A 577 -14.50 30.43 -11.78
CA LYS A 577 -13.05 30.69 -11.75
C LYS A 577 -12.39 30.43 -13.10
N VAL A 578 -12.66 29.30 -13.74
CA VAL A 578 -12.12 28.97 -15.07
C VAL A 578 -12.54 29.99 -16.12
N GLY A 579 -13.78 30.47 -16.06
CA GLY A 579 -14.26 31.54 -16.94
C GLY A 579 -13.52 32.88 -16.74
N ARG A 580 -13.07 33.18 -15.52
CA ARG A 580 -12.26 34.38 -15.21
C ARG A 580 -10.78 34.22 -15.58
N GLU A 581 -10.22 33.02 -15.42
CA GLU A 581 -8.84 32.72 -15.82
C GLU A 581 -8.67 32.68 -17.35
N ARG A 582 -9.65 32.17 -18.10
CA ARG A 582 -9.66 32.27 -19.57
C ARG A 582 -9.63 33.72 -20.07
N GLN A 583 -10.31 34.65 -19.39
CA GLN A 583 -10.24 36.08 -19.70
C GLN A 583 -8.89 36.73 -19.35
N LYS A 584 -8.09 36.12 -18.47
CA LYS A 584 -6.81 36.67 -17.99
C LYS A 584 -5.66 36.47 -18.99
N TYR A 585 -5.83 35.56 -19.95
CA TYR A 585 -4.88 35.32 -21.04
C TYR A 585 -5.29 35.96 -22.38
N ASP A 586 -6.45 36.64 -22.43
CA ASP A 586 -6.87 37.45 -23.58
C ASP A 586 -6.21 38.83 -23.49
N PHE A 587 -4.88 38.87 -23.67
CA PHE A 587 -4.20 40.12 -24.02
C PHE A 587 -4.50 40.44 -25.48
N GLY A 588 -5.50 41.30 -25.69
CA GLY A 588 -5.49 42.42 -26.63
C GLY A 588 -5.19 42.15 -28.12
N ASP A 589 -6.20 42.47 -28.95
CA ASP A 589 -6.08 43.03 -30.30
C ASP A 589 -4.65 43.34 -30.78
N GLY A 590 -4.15 42.55 -31.74
CA GLY A 590 -2.91 42.88 -32.42
C GLY A 590 -2.45 41.84 -33.45
N PHE A 591 -2.88 42.05 -34.71
CA PHE A 591 -2.29 41.50 -35.95
C PHE A 591 -2.50 40.00 -36.24
N ASP A 592 -2.91 39.56 -37.43
CA ASP A 592 -3.33 40.28 -38.62
C ASP A 592 -4.22 39.37 -39.48
N THR A 593 -5.10 40.05 -40.18
CA THR A 593 -6.16 39.60 -41.06
C THR A 593 -5.71 38.67 -42.18
N VAL A 594 -6.55 37.64 -42.42
CA VAL A 594 -6.55 36.85 -43.65
C VAL A 594 -6.74 37.79 -44.85
N PRO A 595 -5.88 37.77 -45.88
CA PRO A 595 -6.06 38.64 -47.04
C PRO A 595 -7.27 38.17 -47.87
N GLN A 596 -8.41 38.83 -47.70
CA GLN A 596 -9.47 38.79 -48.70
C GLN A 596 -9.10 39.74 -49.84
N LYS A 597 -8.66 39.17 -50.97
CA LYS A 597 -9.23 39.38 -52.33
C LYS A 597 -8.22 39.04 -53.42
N PHE A 598 -8.67 38.20 -54.36
CA PHE A 598 -8.25 38.28 -55.76
C PHE A 598 -9.50 38.34 -56.65
N SER A 599 -9.41 39.18 -57.69
CA SER A 599 -10.33 39.44 -58.83
C SER A 599 -11.51 40.40 -58.52
N MET A 600 -11.74 41.49 -59.25
CA MET A 600 -11.22 42.00 -60.55
C MET A 600 -10.69 43.43 -60.43
#